data_AF-A0A5B0R2F4-F1
#
_entry.id   AF-A0A5B0R2F4-F1
#
_cell.length_a   1.000
_cell.length_b   1.000
_cell.length_c   1.000
_cell.angle_alpha   90.00
_cell.angle_beta   90.00
_cell.angle_gamma   90.00
#
_symmetry.space_group_name_H-M   'P 1'
#
loop_
_entity.id
_entity.type
_entity.pdbx_description
1 polymer ?
#
loop_
_entity_poly.entity_id
_entity_poly.type
_entity_poly.pdbx_seq_one_letter_code
_entity_poly.pdbx_strand_id
1 'polypeptide(L)'
;MWSGHNNASRKASKKRCKAKKQQETREQLLKRTLNPSDTTHFVNWRRVKYEELDLYPTIPVDRHKKPTRPPTPEEIKSAYDQVETFHLFKTGRNIVQDPLDKESIIAFIDFIKFEDMSEQDKADLNLFTTFLHRSKKFISPVAVDSRSWGGLMWVIGWRKSSDGDQIVGRYIKKFETEDMEEFDKHFIESHKIADILAYHFKQMANTPFEENQDLMKKHNIPSFSALEFHDEKTESDCSPHLVFTTDHFYNAPHSDKEDISQFAFVMFIPTLSSDGSLALDPSSYDISSGPFVFPDHKFGINFDHQHGIVKMIWQANRYKHCTMPSTNGGPLRYTTLNGPLTLA
;
A
#
# COMPACT_ATOMS: atom_id res chain seq x y z
N MET A 1 -49.99 -12.61 -33.57
CA MET A 1 -48.70 -13.10 -33.01
C MET A 1 -47.63 -11.98 -32.98
N TRP A 2 -47.93 -10.80 -32.40
CA TRP A 2 -47.08 -9.59 -32.48
C TRP A 2 -46.84 -8.87 -31.12
N SER A 3 -47.10 -9.52 -29.98
CA SER A 3 -46.92 -8.90 -28.64
C SER A 3 -45.61 -9.28 -27.93
N GLY A 4 -44.93 -10.36 -28.33
CA GLY A 4 -43.71 -10.86 -27.66
C GLY A 4 -42.44 -10.05 -27.95
N HIS A 5 -42.24 -9.61 -29.19
CA HIS A 5 -41.01 -8.93 -29.64
C HIS A 5 -40.85 -7.51 -29.04
N ASN A 6 -41.95 -6.77 -28.86
CA ASN A 6 -41.92 -5.41 -28.29
C ASN A 6 -41.53 -5.38 -26.80
N ASN A 7 -41.82 -6.46 -26.06
CA ASN A 7 -41.50 -6.53 -24.63
C ASN A 7 -40.01 -6.85 -24.40
N ALA A 8 -39.42 -7.72 -25.24
CA ALA A 8 -37.99 -8.04 -25.18
C ALA A 8 -37.10 -6.82 -25.51
N SER A 9 -37.44 -6.08 -26.55
CA SER A 9 -36.73 -4.85 -26.94
C SER A 9 -36.78 -3.77 -25.84
N ARG A 10 -37.95 -3.55 -25.22
CA ARG A 10 -38.09 -2.62 -24.08
C ARG A 10 -37.28 -3.04 -22.86
N LYS A 11 -37.25 -4.34 -22.53
CA LYS A 11 -36.43 -4.85 -21.42
C LYS A 11 -34.93 -4.68 -21.70
N ALA A 12 -34.49 -4.95 -22.93
CA ALA A 12 -33.09 -4.76 -23.34
C ALA A 12 -32.69 -3.28 -23.27
N SER A 13 -33.54 -2.36 -23.76
CA SER A 13 -33.31 -0.91 -23.67
C SER A 13 -33.21 -0.43 -22.22
N LYS A 14 -34.13 -0.86 -21.34
CA LYS A 14 -34.07 -0.55 -19.89
C LYS A 14 -32.78 -1.06 -19.24
N LYS A 15 -32.33 -2.28 -19.59
CA LYS A 15 -31.07 -2.86 -19.09
C LYS A 15 -29.86 -2.02 -19.53
N ARG A 16 -29.81 -1.60 -20.80
CA ARG A 16 -28.74 -0.74 -21.34
C ARG A 16 -28.73 0.63 -20.66
N CYS A 17 -29.89 1.27 -20.51
CA CYS A 17 -30.01 2.56 -19.82
C CYS A 17 -29.54 2.46 -18.36
N LYS A 18 -29.94 1.40 -17.64
CA LYS A 18 -29.49 1.17 -16.25
C LYS A 18 -27.97 0.94 -16.17
N ALA A 19 -27.40 0.18 -17.10
CA ALA A 19 -25.95 -0.05 -17.15
C ALA A 19 -25.18 1.25 -17.42
N LYS A 20 -25.66 2.06 -18.37
CA LYS A 20 -25.08 3.38 -18.68
C LYS A 20 -25.10 4.30 -17.45
N LYS A 21 -26.25 4.43 -16.79
CA LYS A 21 -26.37 5.25 -15.58
C LYS A 21 -25.43 4.77 -14.45
N GLN A 22 -25.31 3.45 -14.28
CA GLN A 22 -24.39 2.88 -13.29
C GLN A 22 -22.92 3.18 -13.63
N GLN A 23 -22.56 3.15 -14.91
CA GLN A 23 -21.22 3.52 -15.36
C GLN A 23 -20.94 5.01 -15.10
N GLU A 24 -21.86 5.90 -15.46
CA GLU A 24 -21.74 7.34 -15.19
C GLU A 24 -21.56 7.64 -13.69
N THR A 25 -22.37 7.01 -12.82
CA THR A 25 -22.22 7.16 -11.36
C THR A 25 -20.86 6.69 -10.86
N ARG A 26 -20.34 5.59 -11.42
CA ARG A 26 -19.04 5.04 -11.08
C ARG A 26 -17.89 5.95 -11.52
N GLU A 27 -17.95 6.46 -12.74
CA GLU A 27 -16.96 7.41 -13.26
C GLU A 27 -16.95 8.71 -12.45
N GLN A 28 -18.13 9.23 -12.07
CA GLN A 28 -18.23 10.39 -11.17
C GLN A 28 -17.64 10.12 -9.79
N LEU A 29 -17.93 8.95 -9.20
CA LEU A 29 -17.39 8.57 -7.90
C LEU A 29 -15.86 8.45 -7.94
N LEU A 30 -15.32 7.75 -8.96
CA LEU A 30 -13.88 7.61 -9.15
C LEU A 30 -13.20 8.96 -9.33
N LYS A 31 -13.75 9.82 -10.21
CA LYS A 31 -13.21 11.16 -10.46
C LYS A 31 -13.24 12.04 -9.21
N ARG A 32 -14.29 11.98 -8.40
CA ARG A 32 -14.40 12.79 -7.16
C ARG A 32 -13.50 12.27 -6.03
N THR A 33 -13.32 10.96 -5.94
CA THR A 33 -12.67 10.33 -4.77
C THR A 33 -11.17 10.15 -4.96
N LEU A 34 -10.75 9.66 -6.12
CA LEU A 34 -9.34 9.36 -6.40
C LEU A 34 -8.79 10.26 -7.49
N ASN A 35 -9.59 10.60 -8.51
CA ASN A 35 -9.16 11.41 -9.64
C ASN A 35 -7.85 10.87 -10.29
N PRO A 36 -7.81 9.61 -10.76
CA PRO A 36 -6.60 9.06 -11.37
C PRO A 36 -6.22 9.85 -12.63
N SER A 37 -4.95 10.26 -12.72
CA SER A 37 -4.44 10.93 -13.92
C SER A 37 -4.33 9.97 -15.11
N ASP A 38 -4.06 8.69 -14.86
CA ASP A 38 -4.07 7.67 -15.91
C ASP A 38 -5.47 7.09 -16.12
N THR A 39 -6.14 7.59 -17.17
CA THR A 39 -7.45 7.11 -17.62
C THR A 39 -7.37 6.18 -18.84
N THR A 40 -6.18 5.77 -19.26
CA THR A 40 -5.98 5.02 -20.52
C THR A 40 -6.35 3.54 -20.39
N HIS A 41 -6.29 3.01 -19.17
CA HIS A 41 -6.55 1.60 -18.89
C HIS A 41 -7.94 1.36 -18.33
N PHE A 42 -8.56 0.24 -18.75
CA PHE A 42 -9.88 -0.16 -18.27
C PHE A 42 -9.87 -0.51 -16.78
N VAL A 43 -10.88 -0.02 -16.05
CA VAL A 43 -11.04 -0.26 -14.61
C VAL A 43 -12.17 -1.25 -14.32
N ASN A 44 -11.84 -2.33 -13.63
CA ASN A 44 -12.78 -3.34 -13.15
C ASN A 44 -13.40 -2.91 -11.82
N TRP A 45 -14.70 -2.64 -11.84
CA TRP A 45 -15.46 -2.36 -10.62
C TRP A 45 -15.88 -3.67 -9.94
N ARG A 46 -15.32 -3.90 -8.75
CA ARG A 46 -15.53 -5.09 -7.93
C ARG A 46 -16.56 -4.81 -6.86
N ARG A 47 -17.49 -5.75 -6.70
CA ARG A 47 -18.46 -5.76 -5.60
C ARG A 47 -18.01 -6.83 -4.62
N VAL A 48 -17.97 -6.45 -3.35
CA VAL A 48 -17.66 -7.36 -2.24
C VAL A 48 -18.87 -7.42 -1.31
N LYS A 49 -18.80 -8.29 -0.30
CA LYS A 49 -19.76 -8.30 0.81
C LYS A 49 -19.06 -7.75 2.04
N TYR A 50 -19.83 -7.36 3.04
CA TYR A 50 -19.31 -7.07 4.37
C TYR A 50 -19.84 -8.15 5.32
N GLU A 51 -18.92 -8.78 6.05
CA GLU A 51 -19.19 -9.74 7.10
C GLU A 51 -18.01 -9.67 8.07
N GLU A 52 -18.25 -9.16 9.27
CA GLU A 52 -17.19 -9.02 10.28
C GLU A 52 -16.50 -10.37 10.50
N LEU A 53 -15.18 -10.37 10.38
CA LEU A 53 -14.37 -11.58 10.47
C LEU A 53 -13.18 -11.36 11.39
N ASP A 54 -13.09 -12.17 12.44
CA ASP A 54 -11.85 -12.34 13.19
C ASP A 54 -11.04 -13.47 12.55
N LEU A 55 -9.93 -13.10 11.91
CA LEU A 55 -9.08 -14.04 11.19
C LEU A 55 -8.28 -14.93 12.16
N TYR A 56 -8.09 -14.50 13.40
CA TYR A 56 -7.30 -15.19 14.43
C TYR A 56 -8.05 -15.26 15.78
N PRO A 57 -9.24 -15.91 15.81
CA PRO A 57 -10.18 -15.81 16.93
C PRO A 57 -9.69 -16.44 18.25
N THR A 58 -8.62 -17.23 18.22
CA THR A 58 -8.04 -17.90 19.39
C THR A 58 -6.89 -17.14 20.02
N ILE A 59 -6.39 -16.06 19.39
CA ILE A 59 -5.31 -15.25 19.95
C ILE A 59 -5.91 -14.32 21.01
N PRO A 60 -5.43 -14.36 22.27
CA PRO A 60 -5.90 -13.43 23.29
C PRO A 60 -5.61 -11.98 22.88
N VAL A 61 -6.53 -11.08 23.22
CA VAL A 61 -6.36 -9.65 23.02
C VAL A 61 -6.27 -8.92 24.35
N ASP A 62 -5.51 -7.82 24.37
CA ASP A 62 -5.40 -6.94 25.52
C ASP A 62 -6.64 -6.04 25.68
N ARG A 63 -6.63 -5.16 26.69
CA ARG A 63 -7.71 -4.19 26.95
C ARG A 63 -7.96 -3.20 25.81
N HIS A 64 -7.02 -3.06 24.89
CA HIS A 64 -7.09 -2.21 23.71
C HIS A 64 -7.46 -3.00 22.44
N LYS A 65 -7.87 -4.27 22.58
CA LYS A 65 -8.18 -5.20 21.49
C LYS A 65 -6.98 -5.50 20.60
N LYS A 66 -5.76 -5.40 21.13
CA LYS A 66 -4.52 -5.76 20.41
C LYS A 66 -4.13 -7.20 20.75
N PRO A 67 -3.73 -8.02 19.76
CA PRO A 67 -3.24 -9.37 20.03
C PRO A 67 -2.06 -9.36 21.00
N THR A 68 -2.06 -10.27 21.99
CA THR A 68 -1.00 -10.32 23.03
C THR A 68 0.25 -11.08 22.58
N ARG A 69 0.17 -11.81 21.46
CA ARG A 69 1.26 -12.62 20.90
C ARG A 69 1.08 -12.81 19.39
N PRO A 70 2.14 -13.21 18.66
CA PRO A 70 2.03 -13.74 17.31
C PRO A 70 1.20 -15.04 17.23
N PRO A 71 0.63 -15.37 16.05
CA PRO A 71 -0.09 -16.61 15.81
C PRO A 71 0.86 -17.82 15.87
N THR A 72 0.32 -18.94 16.34
CA THR A 72 0.93 -20.27 16.21
C THR A 72 0.83 -20.78 14.76
N PRO A 73 1.62 -21.79 14.36
CA PRO A 73 1.47 -22.42 13.04
C PRO A 73 0.05 -22.93 12.75
N GLU A 74 -0.64 -23.47 13.75
CA GLU A 74 -2.03 -23.94 13.63
C GLU A 74 -3.01 -22.79 13.39
N GLU A 75 -2.81 -21.66 14.08
CA GLU A 75 -3.59 -20.44 13.86
C GLU A 75 -3.34 -19.83 12.48
N ILE A 76 -2.09 -19.84 12.00
CA ILE A 76 -1.74 -19.44 10.62
C ILE A 76 -2.46 -20.34 9.62
N LYS A 77 -2.42 -21.66 9.82
CA LYS A 77 -3.11 -22.61 8.93
C LYS A 77 -4.62 -22.36 8.90
N SER A 78 -5.25 -22.20 10.08
CA SER A 78 -6.69 -21.92 10.16
C SER A 78 -7.06 -20.58 9.51
N ALA A 79 -6.20 -19.56 9.61
CA ALA A 79 -6.38 -18.30 8.90
C ALA A 79 -6.29 -18.49 7.38
N TYR A 80 -5.34 -19.30 6.90
CA TYR A 80 -5.24 -19.64 5.48
C TYR A 80 -6.46 -20.40 4.95
N ASP A 81 -6.96 -21.39 5.68
CA ASP A 81 -8.19 -22.14 5.32
C ASP A 81 -9.39 -21.18 5.11
N GLN A 82 -9.47 -20.11 5.90
CA GLN A 82 -10.48 -19.07 5.72
C GLN A 82 -10.20 -18.20 4.48
N VAL A 83 -8.94 -17.78 4.28
CA VAL A 83 -8.50 -16.94 3.15
C VAL A 83 -8.65 -17.66 1.80
N GLU A 84 -8.63 -18.99 1.74
CA GLU A 84 -8.96 -19.74 0.52
C GLU A 84 -10.35 -19.42 -0.03
N THR A 85 -11.28 -18.98 0.82
CA THR A 85 -12.62 -18.57 0.41
C THR A 85 -12.69 -17.14 -0.13
N PHE A 86 -11.60 -16.36 0.00
CA PHE A 86 -11.58 -14.96 -0.38
C PHE A 86 -11.42 -14.79 -1.89
N HIS A 87 -11.92 -13.67 -2.41
CA HIS A 87 -11.60 -13.26 -3.77
C HIS A 87 -10.26 -12.51 -3.81
N LEU A 88 -9.18 -13.24 -4.07
CA LEU A 88 -7.86 -12.64 -4.21
C LEU A 88 -7.58 -12.24 -5.67
N PHE A 89 -7.35 -10.95 -5.90
CA PHE A 89 -7.02 -10.43 -7.22
C PHE A 89 -5.59 -10.81 -7.60
N LYS A 90 -5.38 -11.11 -8.89
CA LYS A 90 -4.05 -11.42 -9.46
C LYS A 90 -3.65 -10.50 -10.61
N THR A 91 -4.60 -9.75 -11.19
CA THR A 91 -4.39 -8.95 -12.40
C THR A 91 -5.34 -7.77 -12.51
N GLY A 92 -4.99 -6.83 -13.40
CA GLY A 92 -5.82 -5.74 -13.87
C GLY A 92 -5.97 -4.58 -12.88
N ARG A 93 -6.74 -3.58 -13.29
CA ARG A 93 -7.13 -2.44 -12.44
C ARG A 93 -8.44 -2.70 -11.76
N ASN A 94 -8.48 -2.71 -10.44
CA ASN A 94 -9.61 -3.14 -9.64
C ASN A 94 -9.99 -2.04 -8.64
N ILE A 95 -11.20 -1.47 -8.79
CA ILE A 95 -11.81 -0.63 -7.77
C ILE A 95 -12.77 -1.48 -6.97
N VAL A 96 -12.56 -1.54 -5.66
CA VAL A 96 -13.47 -2.21 -4.71
C VAL A 96 -14.32 -1.15 -4.04
N GLN A 97 -15.63 -1.17 -4.33
CA GLN A 97 -16.61 -0.25 -3.74
C GLN A 97 -17.17 -0.83 -2.45
N ASP A 98 -17.38 0.01 -1.44
CA ASP A 98 -17.98 -0.42 -0.17
C ASP A 98 -19.44 -0.87 -0.41
N PRO A 99 -19.83 -2.09 0.03
CA PRO A 99 -21.18 -2.60 -0.18
C PRO A 99 -22.25 -1.93 0.69
N LEU A 100 -21.85 -1.32 1.80
CA LEU A 100 -22.71 -0.61 2.76
C LEU A 100 -22.76 0.89 2.45
N ASP A 101 -21.68 1.45 1.90
CA ASP A 101 -21.56 2.86 1.54
C ASP A 101 -21.23 3.05 0.05
N LYS A 102 -22.26 3.34 -0.75
CA LYS A 102 -22.12 3.48 -2.21
C LYS A 102 -21.26 4.66 -2.64
N GLU A 103 -20.99 5.61 -1.75
CA GLU A 103 -20.14 6.77 -2.05
C GLU A 103 -18.69 6.56 -1.63
N SER A 104 -18.33 5.35 -1.19
CA SER A 104 -17.02 5.02 -0.65
C SER A 104 -16.31 3.93 -1.47
N ILE A 105 -15.02 4.16 -1.71
CA ILE A 105 -14.10 3.21 -2.35
C ILE A 105 -13.22 2.61 -1.27
N ILE A 106 -13.27 1.29 -1.09
CA ILE A 106 -12.41 0.57 -0.15
C ILE A 106 -10.96 0.67 -0.61
N ALA A 107 -10.71 0.23 -1.85
CA ALA A 107 -9.38 0.17 -2.43
C ALA A 107 -9.43 0.35 -3.95
N PHE A 108 -8.40 0.96 -4.52
CA PHE A 108 -8.04 0.84 -5.92
C PHE A 108 -6.72 0.07 -5.98
N ILE A 109 -6.66 -1.01 -6.76
CA ILE A 109 -5.53 -1.93 -6.88
C ILE A 109 -5.16 -2.03 -8.37
N ASP A 110 -3.89 -1.84 -8.70
CA ASP A 110 -3.37 -1.86 -10.07
C ASP A 110 -2.19 -2.82 -10.19
N PHE A 111 -2.33 -3.85 -11.02
CA PHE A 111 -1.28 -4.83 -11.29
C PHE A 111 -0.59 -4.47 -12.61
N ILE A 112 0.72 -4.26 -12.56
CA ILE A 112 1.52 -3.84 -13.72
C ILE A 112 2.65 -4.83 -13.88
N LYS A 113 2.68 -5.55 -15.01
CA LYS A 113 3.76 -6.49 -15.30
C LYS A 113 5.01 -5.75 -15.75
N PHE A 114 6.19 -6.34 -15.52
CA PHE A 114 7.44 -5.76 -16.03
C PHE A 114 7.49 -5.67 -17.57
N GLU A 115 6.85 -6.61 -18.28
CA GLU A 115 6.76 -6.56 -19.75
C GLU A 115 5.98 -5.35 -20.28
N ASP A 116 5.06 -4.82 -19.47
CA ASP A 116 4.21 -3.68 -19.82
C ASP A 116 4.81 -2.33 -19.37
N MET A 117 5.93 -2.35 -18.62
CA MET A 117 6.61 -1.15 -18.12
C MET A 117 7.62 -0.59 -19.11
N SER A 118 7.73 0.73 -19.16
CA SER A 118 8.83 1.39 -19.87
C SER A 118 10.18 1.11 -19.18
N GLU A 119 11.27 1.19 -19.94
CA GLU A 119 12.62 1.05 -19.37
C GLU A 119 12.93 2.17 -18.37
N GLN A 120 12.34 3.37 -18.56
CA GLN A 120 12.46 4.47 -17.61
C GLN A 120 11.74 4.15 -16.29
N ASP A 121 10.51 3.62 -16.34
CA ASP A 121 9.80 3.22 -15.11
C ASP A 121 10.58 2.13 -14.35
N LYS A 122 11.16 1.16 -15.05
CA LYS A 122 12.02 0.13 -14.43
C LYS A 122 13.25 0.75 -13.79
N ALA A 123 13.93 1.67 -14.48
CA ALA A 123 15.12 2.34 -13.96
C ALA A 123 14.80 3.17 -12.70
N ASP A 124 13.69 3.91 -12.73
CA ASP A 124 13.23 4.71 -11.59
C ASP A 124 12.85 3.83 -10.40
N LEU A 125 12.09 2.75 -10.62
CA LEU A 125 11.76 1.80 -9.56
C LEU A 125 13.00 1.07 -9.00
N ASN A 126 13.99 0.80 -9.84
CA ASN A 126 15.26 0.22 -9.38
C ASN A 126 16.07 1.21 -8.53
N LEU A 127 16.13 2.49 -8.94
CA LEU A 127 16.71 3.56 -8.12
C LEU A 127 15.99 3.66 -6.77
N PHE A 128 14.67 3.65 -6.80
CA PHE A 128 13.82 3.72 -5.61
C PHE A 128 14.12 2.58 -4.62
N THR A 129 14.11 1.35 -5.09
CA THR A 129 14.23 0.16 -4.22
C THR A 129 15.66 -0.05 -3.72
N THR A 130 16.68 0.20 -4.56
CA THR A 130 18.08 0.17 -4.13
C THR A 130 18.42 1.30 -3.16
N PHE A 131 17.79 2.48 -3.29
CA PHE A 131 17.88 3.54 -2.29
C PHE A 131 17.37 3.06 -0.93
N LEU A 132 16.16 2.49 -0.86
CA LEU A 132 15.64 1.95 0.39
C LEU A 132 16.53 0.86 0.99
N HIS A 133 17.10 0.01 0.13
CA HIS A 133 18.01 -1.03 0.58
C HIS A 133 19.26 -0.44 1.25
N ARG A 134 19.91 0.53 0.58
CA ARG A 134 21.10 1.22 1.10
C ARG A 134 20.78 2.00 2.38
N SER A 135 19.59 2.58 2.50
CA SER A 135 19.15 3.30 3.71
C SER A 135 19.25 2.47 4.98
N LYS A 136 19.08 1.13 4.91
CA LYS A 136 19.21 0.22 6.07
C LYS A 136 20.56 0.33 6.79
N LYS A 137 21.62 0.79 6.13
CA LYS A 137 22.91 1.09 6.78
C LYS A 137 22.76 2.16 7.86
N PHE A 138 21.86 3.12 7.70
CA PHE A 138 21.73 4.33 8.54
C PHE A 138 20.48 4.38 9.41
N ILE A 139 19.62 3.37 9.31
CA ILE A 139 18.40 3.25 10.11
C ILE A 139 18.38 1.91 10.86
N SER A 140 17.48 1.81 11.83
CA SER A 140 17.18 0.56 12.55
C SER A 140 15.78 0.09 12.20
N PRO A 141 15.50 -1.23 12.24
CA PRO A 141 14.14 -1.72 12.24
C PRO A 141 13.37 -1.10 13.39
N VAL A 142 12.11 -0.73 13.15
CA VAL A 142 11.23 -0.23 14.21
C VAL A 142 10.93 -1.37 15.16
N ALA A 143 11.08 -1.15 16.47
CA ALA A 143 10.66 -2.11 17.49
C ALA A 143 9.13 -2.24 17.44
N VAL A 144 8.64 -3.39 16.99
CA VAL A 144 7.23 -3.66 16.71
C VAL A 144 6.64 -4.57 17.78
N ASP A 145 6.64 -4.11 19.03
CA ASP A 145 6.13 -4.90 20.15
C ASP A 145 4.61 -5.16 20.07
N SER A 146 3.90 -4.55 19.10
CA SER A 146 2.45 -4.75 18.93
C SER A 146 1.90 -4.74 17.49
N ARG A 147 2.72 -4.44 16.46
CA ARG A 147 2.21 -4.25 15.07
C ARG A 147 2.78 -5.21 14.02
N SER A 148 3.84 -5.95 14.34
CA SER A 148 4.40 -6.98 13.45
C SER A 148 4.43 -8.31 14.18
N TRP A 149 4.11 -9.39 13.47
CA TRP A 149 4.24 -10.75 13.97
C TRP A 149 5.47 -11.47 13.40
N GLY A 150 6.06 -10.94 12.34
CA GLY A 150 7.36 -11.38 11.82
C GLY A 150 7.87 -10.47 10.73
N GLY A 151 9.12 -10.69 10.33
CA GLY A 151 9.85 -9.79 9.44
C GLY A 151 10.21 -8.45 10.06
N LEU A 152 10.79 -7.57 9.24
CA LEU A 152 11.29 -6.27 9.65
C LEU A 152 10.49 -5.15 8.99
N MET A 153 10.29 -4.08 9.75
CA MET A 153 9.74 -2.82 9.28
C MET A 153 10.78 -1.73 9.47
N TRP A 154 11.01 -0.96 8.42
CA TRP A 154 11.98 0.11 8.33
C TRP A 154 11.25 1.40 8.02
N VAL A 155 11.77 2.52 8.50
CA VAL A 155 11.19 3.83 8.20
C VAL A 155 12.31 4.83 7.94
N ILE A 156 12.09 5.70 6.97
CA ILE A 156 12.97 6.85 6.66
C ILE A 156 12.15 8.14 6.69
N GLY A 157 12.79 9.26 6.99
CA GLY A 157 12.13 10.57 7.08
C GLY A 157 11.87 10.98 8.53
N TRP A 158 10.79 11.73 8.74
CA TRP A 158 10.49 12.42 9.99
C TRP A 158 9.47 11.66 10.84
N ARG A 159 9.62 11.78 12.16
CA ARG A 159 8.72 11.24 13.18
C ARG A 159 8.52 12.25 14.28
N LYS A 160 7.45 12.11 15.07
CA LYS A 160 7.39 12.76 16.37
C LYS A 160 8.53 12.28 17.25
N SER A 161 9.13 13.21 17.99
CA SER A 161 10.21 12.82 18.88
C SER A 161 9.70 11.97 20.05
N SER A 162 10.54 11.04 20.48
CA SER A 162 10.36 10.28 21.73
C SER A 162 10.92 11.04 22.94
N ASP A 163 11.60 12.16 22.71
CA ASP A 163 12.39 12.87 23.72
C ASP A 163 11.60 14.07 24.24
N GLY A 164 11.57 14.26 25.56
CA GLY A 164 10.68 15.23 26.21
C GLY A 164 10.95 16.71 25.91
N ASP A 165 12.10 17.02 25.32
CA ASP A 165 12.55 18.36 24.91
C ASP A 165 12.54 18.58 23.39
N GLN A 166 12.12 17.58 22.61
CA GLN A 166 12.03 17.66 21.16
C GLN A 166 10.60 17.38 20.68
N ILE A 167 10.20 18.06 19.61
CA ILE A 167 8.86 17.86 19.02
C ILE A 167 8.92 16.85 17.87
N VAL A 168 10.02 16.87 17.11
CA VAL A 168 10.21 16.07 15.90
C VAL A 168 11.62 15.48 15.91
N GLY A 169 11.75 14.25 15.43
CA GLY A 169 13.02 13.59 15.16
C GLY A 169 13.03 12.97 13.75
N ARG A 170 14.16 12.38 13.38
CA ARG A 170 14.30 11.59 12.15
C ARG A 170 14.47 10.11 12.47
N TYR A 171 14.03 9.25 11.57
CA TYR A 171 14.41 7.84 11.60
C TYR A 171 15.85 7.70 11.13
N ILE A 172 16.77 7.76 12.09
CA ILE A 172 18.20 7.63 11.89
C ILE A 172 18.78 6.94 13.12
N LYS A 173 19.69 5.99 12.94
CA LYS A 173 20.43 5.39 14.04
C LYS A 173 21.76 6.10 14.21
N LYS A 174 22.40 5.92 15.36
CA LYS A 174 23.78 6.36 15.55
C LYS A 174 24.71 5.60 14.60
N PHE A 175 25.57 6.32 13.91
CA PHE A 175 26.67 5.79 13.08
C PHE A 175 27.95 6.59 13.35
N GLU A 176 29.09 6.10 12.87
CA GLU A 176 30.40 6.68 13.13
C GLU A 176 30.72 7.84 12.17
N THR A 177 31.67 8.70 12.52
CA THR A 177 31.95 9.92 11.74
C THR A 177 32.45 9.59 10.33
N GLU A 178 33.11 8.45 10.16
CA GLU A 178 33.62 7.95 8.88
C GLU A 178 32.50 7.65 7.87
N ASP A 179 31.27 7.40 8.34
CA ASP A 179 30.11 7.10 7.51
C ASP A 179 29.31 8.35 7.08
N MET A 180 29.70 9.55 7.56
CA MET A 180 28.97 10.80 7.33
C MET A 180 28.91 11.21 5.85
N GLU A 181 30.02 11.09 5.12
CA GLU A 181 30.03 11.44 3.69
C GLU A 181 29.14 10.49 2.88
N GLU A 182 29.10 9.21 3.25
CA GLU A 182 28.22 8.24 2.59
C GLU A 182 26.75 8.49 2.93
N PHE A 183 26.45 8.82 4.19
CA PHE A 183 25.11 9.23 4.62
C PHE A 183 24.59 10.42 3.81
N ASP A 184 25.39 11.49 3.71
CA ASP A 184 25.00 12.72 3.00
C ASP A 184 24.77 12.45 1.51
N LYS A 185 25.72 11.76 0.85
CA LYS A 185 25.58 11.39 -0.56
C LYS A 185 24.33 10.54 -0.81
N HIS A 186 24.06 9.59 0.09
CA HIS A 186 22.89 8.72 -0.02
C HIS A 186 21.59 9.50 0.14
N PHE A 187 21.43 10.29 1.20
CA PHE A 187 20.18 10.97 1.48
C PHE A 187 19.91 12.21 0.61
N ILE A 188 20.91 12.78 -0.07
CA ILE A 188 20.68 13.77 -1.15
C ILE A 188 19.78 13.18 -2.26
N GLU A 189 19.86 11.87 -2.53
CA GLU A 189 19.01 11.21 -3.52
C GLU A 189 17.51 11.21 -3.13
N SER A 190 17.16 11.52 -1.87
CA SER A 190 15.78 11.44 -1.37
C SER A 190 14.79 12.32 -2.13
N HIS A 191 15.23 13.45 -2.69
CA HIS A 191 14.37 14.29 -3.55
C HIS A 191 13.90 13.55 -4.79
N LYS A 192 14.81 12.82 -5.45
CA LYS A 192 14.46 12.02 -6.62
C LYS A 192 13.55 10.85 -6.25
N ILE A 193 13.71 10.30 -5.05
CA ILE A 193 12.80 9.27 -4.52
C ILE A 193 11.40 9.84 -4.30
N ALA A 194 11.28 11.09 -3.82
CA ALA A 194 10.00 11.77 -3.69
C ALA A 194 9.33 11.99 -5.05
N ASP A 195 10.08 12.39 -6.08
CA ASP A 195 9.54 12.55 -7.44
C ASP A 195 8.97 11.25 -8.01
N ILE A 196 9.69 10.13 -7.84
CA ILE A 196 9.25 8.81 -8.32
C ILE A 196 7.99 8.35 -7.58
N LEU A 197 7.95 8.54 -6.25
CA LEU A 197 6.75 8.25 -5.45
C LEU A 197 5.56 9.09 -5.90
N ALA A 198 5.76 10.40 -6.04
CA ALA A 198 4.73 11.35 -6.43
C ALA A 198 4.16 11.03 -7.81
N TYR A 199 5.02 10.67 -8.77
CA TYR A 199 4.61 10.23 -10.09
C TYR A 199 3.64 9.03 -9.99
N HIS A 200 4.02 7.98 -9.28
CA HIS A 200 3.17 6.79 -9.15
C HIS A 200 1.89 7.03 -8.35
N PHE A 201 1.94 7.86 -7.31
CA PHE A 201 0.78 8.23 -6.51
C PHE A 201 -0.20 9.08 -7.33
N LYS A 202 0.23 10.19 -7.95
CA LYS A 202 -0.62 11.07 -8.79
C LYS A 202 -1.29 10.32 -9.95
N GLN A 203 -0.60 9.35 -10.54
CA GLN A 203 -1.19 8.53 -11.60
C GLN A 203 -2.38 7.70 -11.11
N MET A 204 -2.31 7.19 -9.87
CA MET A 204 -3.33 6.34 -9.29
C MET A 204 -4.45 7.13 -8.60
N ALA A 205 -4.12 8.22 -7.92
CA ALA A 205 -5.04 8.96 -7.08
C ALA A 205 -4.56 10.40 -6.79
N ASN A 206 -4.82 11.32 -7.72
CA ASN A 206 -4.42 12.72 -7.58
C ASN A 206 -5.11 13.42 -6.40
N THR A 207 -6.38 13.14 -6.13
CA THR A 207 -7.11 13.80 -5.03
C THR A 207 -6.50 13.46 -3.65
N PRO A 208 -6.31 12.19 -3.27
CA PRO A 208 -5.61 11.86 -2.02
C PRO A 208 -4.16 12.35 -1.96
N PHE A 209 -3.46 12.43 -3.10
CA PHE A 209 -2.13 13.02 -3.15
C PHE A 209 -2.17 14.51 -2.75
N GLU A 210 -3.06 15.30 -3.34
CA GLU A 210 -3.24 16.74 -3.04
C GLU A 210 -3.68 16.95 -1.59
N GLU A 211 -4.63 16.15 -1.08
CA GLU A 211 -5.07 16.19 0.31
C GLU A 211 -3.91 15.96 1.28
N ASN A 212 -3.00 15.03 0.96
CA ASN A 212 -1.79 14.80 1.75
C ASN A 212 -0.87 16.04 1.75
N GLN A 213 -0.69 16.70 0.60
CA GLN A 213 0.10 17.94 0.55
C GLN A 213 -0.53 19.05 1.38
N ASP A 214 -1.85 19.18 1.34
CA ASP A 214 -2.59 20.18 2.11
C ASP A 214 -2.48 19.94 3.62
N LEU A 215 -2.56 18.68 4.06
CA LEU A 215 -2.29 18.29 5.44
C LEU A 215 -0.86 18.66 5.87
N MET A 216 0.14 18.35 5.04
CA MET A 216 1.54 18.69 5.32
C MET A 216 1.76 20.20 5.42
N LYS A 217 1.16 20.99 4.51
CA LYS A 217 1.22 22.46 4.55
C LYS A 217 0.54 23.00 5.80
N LYS A 218 -0.69 22.56 6.08
CA LYS A 218 -1.50 23.01 7.22
C LYS A 218 -0.81 22.77 8.57
N HIS A 219 -0.12 21.64 8.71
CA HIS A 219 0.52 21.24 9.96
C HIS A 219 2.04 21.48 9.99
N ASN A 220 2.59 22.15 8.97
CA ASN A 220 4.02 22.38 8.79
C ASN A 220 4.86 21.09 8.95
N ILE A 221 4.36 19.99 8.37
CA ILE A 221 5.02 18.68 8.43
C ILE A 221 6.12 18.65 7.35
N PRO A 222 7.38 18.36 7.68
CA PRO A 222 8.44 18.25 6.67
C PRO A 222 8.22 17.04 5.76
N SER A 223 8.78 17.07 4.54
CA SER A 223 8.80 15.91 3.65
C SER A 223 9.82 14.88 4.11
N PHE A 224 9.58 13.60 3.84
CA PHE A 224 10.60 12.56 4.09
C PHE A 224 11.92 12.83 3.36
N SER A 225 11.85 13.54 2.24
CA SER A 225 12.99 13.92 1.41
C SER A 225 13.75 15.13 1.93
N ALA A 226 13.15 15.91 2.83
CA ALA A 226 13.77 17.09 3.43
C ALA A 226 14.94 16.68 4.33
N LEU A 227 16.09 17.32 4.12
CA LEU A 227 17.29 17.10 4.92
C LEU A 227 17.28 17.97 6.18
N GLU A 228 16.64 19.13 6.10
CA GLU A 228 16.39 20.04 7.22
C GLU A 228 14.89 20.22 7.47
N PHE A 229 14.53 20.52 8.73
CA PHE A 229 13.12 20.62 9.12
C PHE A 229 12.38 21.77 8.40
N HIS A 230 13.11 22.83 8.08
CA HIS A 230 12.58 24.05 7.46
C HIS A 230 12.72 24.09 5.95
N ASP A 231 13.17 22.99 5.32
CA ASP A 231 13.23 22.92 3.86
C ASP A 231 11.86 23.20 3.25
N GLU A 232 11.86 23.99 2.17
CA GLU A 232 10.64 24.28 1.43
C GLU A 232 10.11 23.02 0.76
N LYS A 233 8.78 22.86 0.81
CA LYS A 233 8.10 21.73 0.17
C LYS A 233 8.04 21.95 -1.34
N THR A 234 8.29 20.88 -2.07
CA THR A 234 8.16 20.78 -3.52
C THR A 234 6.80 20.24 -3.94
N GLU A 235 6.48 20.28 -5.23
CA GLU A 235 5.23 19.71 -5.78
C GLU A 235 5.13 18.18 -5.69
N SER A 236 6.23 17.50 -5.37
CA SER A 236 6.32 16.05 -5.21
C SER A 236 6.15 15.60 -3.75
N ASP A 237 6.26 16.51 -2.79
CA ASP A 237 6.23 16.16 -1.38
C ASP A 237 4.81 15.85 -0.90
N CYS A 238 4.59 14.63 -0.42
CA CYS A 238 3.28 14.10 -0.04
C CYS A 238 3.29 13.17 1.18
N SER A 239 4.45 12.97 1.82
CA SER A 239 4.55 12.18 3.05
C SER A 239 5.71 12.63 3.94
N PRO A 240 5.59 12.63 5.27
CA PRO A 240 6.69 12.88 6.20
C PRO A 240 7.72 11.75 6.28
N HIS A 241 7.31 10.53 5.97
CA HIS A 241 8.17 9.36 6.02
C HIS A 241 7.76 8.30 5.01
N LEU A 242 8.66 7.35 4.76
CA LEU A 242 8.36 6.14 3.99
C LEU A 242 8.61 4.93 4.87
N VAL A 243 7.62 4.06 4.96
CA VAL A 243 7.71 2.76 5.62
C VAL A 243 8.00 1.71 4.57
N PHE A 244 8.96 0.84 4.84
CA PHE A 244 9.19 -0.34 4.01
C PHE A 244 9.45 -1.60 4.82
N THR A 245 9.06 -2.75 4.28
CA THR A 245 9.14 -4.03 5.00
C THR A 245 10.12 -5.00 4.34
N THR A 246 10.78 -5.84 5.12
CA THR A 246 11.64 -6.93 4.63
C THR A 246 11.43 -8.22 5.44
N ASP A 247 12.05 -9.30 4.97
CA ASP A 247 12.19 -10.58 5.71
C ASP A 247 10.85 -11.22 6.09
N HIS A 248 9.96 -11.34 5.11
CA HIS A 248 8.65 -12.00 5.24
C HIS A 248 7.73 -11.30 6.25
N PHE A 249 7.66 -9.97 6.16
CA PHE A 249 6.80 -9.18 7.02
C PHE A 249 5.34 -9.64 6.97
N TYR A 250 4.75 -9.83 8.15
CA TYR A 250 3.32 -10.08 8.30
C TYR A 250 2.83 -9.53 9.65
N ASN A 251 1.55 -9.20 9.71
CA ASN A 251 0.98 -8.49 10.84
C ASN A 251 -0.47 -8.89 11.16
N ALA A 252 -0.91 -8.48 12.34
CA ALA A 252 -2.28 -8.65 12.76
C ALA A 252 -3.26 -7.86 11.87
N PRO A 253 -4.51 -8.35 11.68
CA PRO A 253 -5.60 -7.53 11.17
C PRO A 253 -5.78 -6.24 11.98
N HIS A 254 -5.72 -5.08 11.33
CA HIS A 254 -5.85 -3.77 11.96
C HIS A 254 -6.45 -2.72 11.01
N SER A 255 -6.77 -1.56 11.57
CA SER A 255 -7.06 -0.33 10.82
C SER A 255 -6.27 0.80 11.47
N ASP A 256 -5.74 1.70 10.65
CA ASP A 256 -4.87 2.78 11.08
C ASP A 256 -5.69 3.99 11.56
N LYS A 257 -6.48 3.78 12.62
CA LYS A 257 -7.46 4.76 13.12
C LYS A 257 -6.85 6.07 13.61
N GLU A 258 -5.55 6.09 13.85
CA GLU A 258 -4.79 7.25 14.31
C GLU A 258 -4.29 8.10 13.12
N ASP A 259 -4.40 7.61 11.88
CA ASP A 259 -3.94 8.33 10.69
C ASP A 259 -4.89 9.48 10.36
N ILE A 260 -4.30 10.65 10.17
CA ILE A 260 -5.03 11.85 9.72
C ILE A 260 -5.41 11.78 8.25
N SER A 261 -4.59 11.11 7.43
CA SER A 261 -4.89 10.87 6.01
C SER A 261 -5.93 9.77 5.89
N GLN A 262 -6.96 10.02 5.08
CA GLN A 262 -7.99 9.02 4.82
C GLN A 262 -7.41 7.82 4.07
N PHE A 263 -6.56 8.08 3.07
CA PHE A 263 -5.98 7.07 2.19
C PHE A 263 -4.50 6.83 2.48
N ALA A 264 -4.08 5.57 2.38
CA ALA A 264 -2.68 5.19 2.30
C ALA A 264 -2.36 4.69 0.89
N PHE A 265 -1.21 5.10 0.34
CA PHE A 265 -0.68 4.59 -0.91
C PHE A 265 0.40 3.54 -0.63
N VAL A 266 0.34 2.42 -1.35
CA VAL A 266 1.34 1.35 -1.29
C VAL A 266 1.79 0.86 -2.66
N MET A 267 3.07 0.52 -2.75
CA MET A 267 3.62 -0.26 -3.85
C MET A 267 4.24 -1.56 -3.32
N PHE A 268 3.85 -2.68 -3.91
CA PHE A 268 4.47 -3.99 -3.71
C PHE A 268 5.42 -4.22 -4.88
N ILE A 269 6.72 -4.12 -4.59
CA ILE A 269 7.78 -4.20 -5.61
C ILE A 269 8.68 -5.41 -5.31
N PRO A 270 8.86 -6.33 -6.27
CA PRO A 270 9.71 -7.49 -6.08
C PRO A 270 11.20 -7.11 -6.23
N THR A 271 12.00 -7.43 -5.22
CA THR A 271 13.39 -6.99 -5.09
C THR A 271 14.33 -8.11 -4.64
N LEU A 272 15.59 -8.06 -5.10
CA LEU A 272 16.65 -8.94 -4.63
C LEU A 272 17.04 -8.61 -3.19
N SER A 273 17.12 -9.60 -2.29
CA SER A 273 17.50 -9.31 -0.89
C SER A 273 18.94 -8.89 -0.72
N SER A 274 19.81 -9.21 -1.68
CA SER A 274 21.24 -8.90 -1.67
C SER A 274 21.51 -7.40 -1.74
N ASP A 275 20.81 -6.68 -2.62
CA ASP A 275 21.11 -5.28 -2.94
C ASP A 275 19.87 -4.40 -3.14
N GLY A 276 18.67 -4.98 -3.14
CA GLY A 276 17.42 -4.26 -3.35
C GLY A 276 17.09 -3.95 -4.81
N SER A 277 17.88 -4.43 -5.78
CA SER A 277 17.56 -4.28 -7.20
C SER A 277 16.27 -5.00 -7.58
N LEU A 278 15.63 -4.58 -8.67
CA LEU A 278 14.40 -5.21 -9.16
C LEU A 278 14.63 -6.66 -9.55
N ALA A 279 13.74 -7.55 -9.10
CA ALA A 279 13.75 -8.95 -9.50
C ALA A 279 13.06 -9.13 -10.88
N LEU A 280 13.74 -8.72 -11.95
CA LEU A 280 13.19 -8.71 -13.32
C LEU A 280 13.07 -10.10 -13.96
N ASP A 281 13.90 -11.06 -13.53
CA ASP A 281 13.90 -12.42 -14.07
C ASP A 281 12.82 -13.28 -13.37
N PRO A 282 11.77 -13.74 -14.08
CA PRO A 282 10.73 -14.60 -13.51
C PRO A 282 11.26 -15.91 -12.92
N SER A 283 12.38 -16.43 -13.45
CA SER A 283 13.01 -17.65 -12.92
C SER A 283 13.75 -17.40 -11.61
N SER A 284 14.17 -16.15 -11.38
CA SER A 284 14.75 -15.75 -10.10
C SER A 284 13.69 -15.61 -9.01
N TYR A 285 12.44 -15.33 -9.36
CA TYR A 285 11.41 -14.84 -8.44
C TYR A 285 10.10 -15.65 -8.51
N ASP A 286 9.82 -16.45 -7.47
CA ASP A 286 8.50 -17.03 -7.23
C ASP A 286 8.12 -16.85 -5.76
N ILE A 287 7.39 -15.77 -5.47
CA ILE A 287 6.80 -15.60 -4.14
C ILE A 287 5.59 -16.52 -4.06
N SER A 288 5.64 -17.41 -3.06
CA SER A 288 4.48 -18.20 -2.68
C SER A 288 3.79 -17.59 -1.47
N SER A 289 2.52 -17.29 -1.66
CA SER A 289 1.60 -16.85 -0.62
C SER A 289 1.95 -15.48 0.00
N GLY A 290 1.39 -15.22 1.18
CA GLY A 290 1.48 -13.93 1.87
C GLY A 290 0.56 -12.84 1.32
N PRO A 291 -0.71 -13.12 0.98
CA PRO A 291 -1.61 -12.12 0.42
C PRO A 291 -1.83 -10.94 1.37
N PHE A 292 -2.04 -9.76 0.79
CA PHE A 292 -2.60 -8.61 1.50
C PHE A 292 -4.12 -8.70 1.44
N VAL A 293 -4.80 -8.77 2.59
CA VAL A 293 -6.23 -9.09 2.66
C VAL A 293 -7.04 -8.06 3.44
N PHE A 294 -8.32 -7.96 3.10
CA PHE A 294 -9.34 -7.19 3.82
C PHE A 294 -10.35 -8.19 4.43
N PRO A 295 -10.12 -8.68 5.67
CA PRO A 295 -10.86 -9.82 6.21
C PRO A 295 -12.38 -9.65 6.22
N ASP A 296 -12.88 -8.49 6.65
CA ASP A 296 -14.32 -8.21 6.72
C ASP A 296 -15.01 -8.20 5.35
N HIS A 297 -14.23 -8.08 4.28
CA HIS A 297 -14.74 -7.98 2.92
C HIS A 297 -14.38 -9.19 2.06
N LYS A 298 -13.66 -10.16 2.64
CA LYS A 298 -13.26 -11.43 2.02
C LYS A 298 -12.63 -11.25 0.63
N PHE A 299 -11.77 -10.26 0.48
CA PHE A 299 -10.97 -10.02 -0.73
C PHE A 299 -9.53 -9.66 -0.38
N GLY A 300 -8.66 -9.67 -1.38
CA GLY A 300 -7.26 -9.26 -1.20
C GLY A 300 -6.47 -9.26 -2.49
N ILE A 301 -5.15 -9.16 -2.34
CA ILE A 301 -4.16 -9.25 -3.40
C ILE A 301 -3.45 -10.59 -3.23
N ASN A 302 -3.48 -11.42 -4.27
CA ASN A 302 -2.62 -12.58 -4.36
C ASN A 302 -1.38 -12.21 -5.16
N PHE A 303 -0.24 -12.56 -4.56
CA PHE A 303 1.10 -12.22 -5.02
C PHE A 303 1.79 -13.38 -5.77
N ASP A 304 1.15 -14.54 -5.86
CA ASP A 304 1.69 -15.72 -6.51
C ASP A 304 1.88 -15.44 -7.99
N HIS A 305 3.07 -15.77 -8.50
CA HIS A 305 3.43 -15.59 -9.91
C HIS A 305 3.27 -14.15 -10.42
N GLN A 306 3.33 -13.16 -9.53
CA GLN A 306 3.24 -11.75 -9.89
C GLN A 306 4.59 -11.23 -10.42
N HIS A 307 4.79 -11.30 -11.73
CA HIS A 307 6.01 -10.82 -12.41
C HIS A 307 5.92 -9.32 -12.77
N GLY A 308 5.88 -8.48 -11.74
CA GLY A 308 5.78 -7.02 -11.86
C GLY A 308 5.47 -6.39 -10.51
N ILE A 309 4.91 -5.18 -10.52
CA ILE A 309 4.51 -4.49 -9.29
C ILE A 309 2.99 -4.52 -9.10
N VAL A 310 2.57 -4.32 -7.86
CA VAL A 310 1.18 -3.99 -7.53
C VAL A 310 1.16 -2.65 -6.83
N LYS A 311 0.34 -1.71 -7.31
CA LYS A 311 0.05 -0.45 -6.61
C LYS A 311 -1.31 -0.57 -5.96
N MET A 312 -1.48 0.01 -4.79
CA MET A 312 -2.77 0.10 -4.14
C MET A 312 -2.92 1.43 -3.40
N ILE A 313 -4.11 1.98 -3.45
CA ILE A 313 -4.54 3.02 -2.53
C ILE A 313 -5.82 2.56 -1.84
N TRP A 314 -5.90 2.69 -0.51
CA TRP A 314 -7.05 2.25 0.26
C TRP A 314 -7.28 3.15 1.47
N GLN A 315 -8.51 3.15 2.01
CA GLN A 315 -8.79 3.91 3.23
C GLN A 315 -8.30 3.13 4.47
N ALA A 316 -7.01 3.27 4.79
CA ALA A 316 -6.33 2.49 5.82
C ALA A 316 -6.90 2.70 7.23
N ASN A 317 -7.41 3.90 7.51
CA ASN A 317 -8.03 4.25 8.79
C ASN A 317 -9.45 3.68 8.99
N ARG A 318 -10.09 3.22 7.90
CA ARG A 318 -11.50 2.78 7.90
C ARG A 318 -11.67 1.27 7.75
N TYR A 319 -10.84 0.61 6.94
CA TYR A 319 -11.03 -0.80 6.61
C TYR A 319 -9.97 -1.68 7.25
N LYS A 320 -10.42 -2.76 7.91
CA LYS A 320 -9.52 -3.76 8.50
C LYS A 320 -8.76 -4.50 7.41
N HIS A 321 -7.44 -4.56 7.57
CA HIS A 321 -6.52 -5.15 6.61
C HIS A 321 -5.30 -5.78 7.31
N CYS A 322 -4.61 -6.68 6.61
CA CYS A 322 -3.33 -7.25 7.04
C CYS A 322 -2.59 -7.92 5.90
N THR A 323 -1.28 -8.13 6.10
CA THR A 323 -0.45 -9.01 5.29
C THR A 323 -0.35 -10.38 5.97
N MET A 324 -0.65 -11.44 5.22
CA MET A 324 -0.50 -12.83 5.68
C MET A 324 0.96 -13.30 5.60
N PRO A 325 1.40 -14.30 6.39
CA PRO A 325 2.78 -14.80 6.32
C PRO A 325 3.04 -15.61 5.04
N SER A 326 4.11 -15.31 4.30
CA SER A 326 4.51 -16.07 3.09
C SER A 326 5.12 -17.43 3.44
N THR A 327 4.98 -18.41 2.54
CA THR A 327 5.36 -19.82 2.81
C THR A 327 6.80 -20.20 2.41
N ASN A 328 7.52 -19.38 1.62
CA ASN A 328 8.89 -19.67 1.19
C ASN A 328 9.89 -18.61 1.67
N GLY A 329 10.88 -19.05 2.47
CA GLY A 329 12.04 -18.27 2.93
C GLY A 329 13.14 -18.09 1.88
N GLY A 330 12.76 -17.89 0.60
CA GLY A 330 13.72 -17.60 -0.47
C GLY A 330 14.33 -16.19 -0.32
N PRO A 331 15.48 -15.91 -0.98
CA PRO A 331 16.26 -14.69 -0.77
C PRO A 331 15.62 -13.43 -1.37
N LEU A 332 14.30 -13.31 -1.49
CA LEU A 332 13.63 -12.30 -2.31
C LEU A 332 12.44 -11.69 -1.57
N ARG A 333 12.34 -10.36 -1.67
CA ARG A 333 11.54 -9.51 -0.78
C ARG A 333 10.53 -8.69 -1.58
N TYR A 334 9.31 -8.60 -1.09
CA TYR A 334 8.48 -7.43 -1.36
C TYR A 334 8.99 -6.28 -0.50
N THR A 335 9.44 -5.22 -1.16
CA THR A 335 9.51 -3.92 -0.52
C THR A 335 8.08 -3.38 -0.51
N THR A 336 7.40 -3.46 0.63
CA THR A 336 6.05 -2.88 0.82
C THR A 336 6.22 -1.41 1.15
N LEU A 337 5.97 -0.53 0.19
CA LEU A 337 6.13 0.90 0.38
C LEU A 337 4.88 1.52 0.97
N ASN A 338 4.81 1.72 2.27
CA ASN A 338 3.70 2.45 2.88
C ASN A 338 4.08 3.92 2.99
N GLY A 339 3.34 4.78 2.28
CA GLY A 339 3.37 6.23 2.48
C GLY A 339 2.08 6.75 3.14
N PRO A 340 1.65 6.25 4.32
CA PRO A 340 0.61 6.93 5.08
C PRO A 340 1.19 8.21 5.71
N LEU A 341 0.37 9.25 5.77
CA LEU A 341 0.63 10.40 6.64
C LEU A 341 0.29 9.98 8.08
N THR A 342 1.19 9.25 8.73
CA THR A 342 1.15 9.08 10.18
C THR A 342 1.93 10.21 10.86
N LEU A 343 1.21 11.21 11.34
CA LEU A 343 1.66 11.93 12.55
C LEU A 343 1.25 11.07 13.74
N ALA A 344 2.07 10.08 14.10
CA ALA A 344 1.98 9.49 15.44
C ALA A 344 2.75 10.38 16.43
#